data_AF-A0A7X6JA18-F1
#
_entry.id   AF-A0A7X6JA18-F1
#
_cell.length_a   1.000
_cell.length_b   1.000
_cell.length_c   1.000
_cell.angle_alpha   90.00
_cell.angle_beta   90.00
_cell.angle_gamma   90.00
#
_symmetry.space_group_name_H-M   'P 1'
#
loop_
_entity.id
_entity.type
_entity.pdbx_description
1 polymer ?
#
loop_
_entity_poly.entity_id
_entity_poly.type
_entity_poly.pdbx_seq_one_letter_code
_entity_poly.pdbx_strand_id
1 'polypeptide(L)'
;MSLMTGFAQGDVALAPGAVSVGSPRQINSEAAAITFLRNNGVLAAGNSSSATSGIYASDTGEIRLDIAAKQMRVVTPHTEAVAFASVNQPISLGQMTVWSASGASLFAVSSLDGQAVAQSSKLLIVMATNARNTGMTFSDAEQKIVSNYGALPVEIKVEWVQFSIPTDRPWRISLSISTGWYSHKSCPETDFSNRCTALEQCFLPVCITRADDIFPA
;
A
#
# COMPACT_ATOMS: atom_id res chain seq x y z
N MET A 1 -31.20 3.38 40.32
CA MET A 1 -29.75 3.28 40.08
C MET A 1 -29.55 3.32 38.57
N SER A 2 -29.46 4.52 38.00
CA SER A 2 -29.39 4.72 36.54
C SER A 2 -27.92 4.75 36.14
N LEU A 3 -27.52 3.74 35.36
CA LEU A 3 -26.18 3.66 34.78
C LEU A 3 -26.00 4.83 33.81
N MET A 4 -25.04 5.70 34.11
CA MET A 4 -24.65 6.79 33.22
C MET A 4 -24.04 6.22 31.94
N THR A 5 -24.81 6.29 30.86
CA THR A 5 -24.34 6.16 29.49
C THR A 5 -23.87 7.53 29.00
N GLY A 6 -22.67 7.57 28.41
CA GLY A 6 -22.27 8.70 27.57
C GLY A 6 -20.86 9.22 27.82
N PHE A 7 -19.84 8.45 27.44
CA PHE A 7 -18.59 9.07 27.02
C PHE A 7 -18.76 9.48 25.55
N ALA A 8 -19.00 10.77 25.29
CA ALA A 8 -19.03 11.31 23.95
C ALA A 8 -17.61 11.75 23.56
N GLN A 9 -17.04 11.10 22.56
CA GLN A 9 -15.81 11.53 21.91
C GLN A 9 -16.17 12.05 20.52
N GLY A 10 -16.30 13.37 20.38
CA GLY A 10 -16.66 14.06 19.13
C GLY A 10 -17.58 15.27 19.34
N ASP A 11 -17.75 16.08 18.29
CA ASP A 11 -18.47 17.37 18.24
C ASP A 11 -20.00 17.27 18.42
N VAL A 12 -20.46 16.39 19.31
CA VAL A 12 -21.87 16.32 19.69
C VAL A 12 -22.15 17.49 20.63
N ALA A 13 -23.13 18.33 20.28
CA ALA A 13 -23.57 19.44 21.13
C ALA A 13 -23.91 18.91 22.54
N LEU A 14 -23.14 19.35 23.52
CA LEU A 14 -23.27 18.93 24.92
C LEU A 14 -24.60 19.44 25.49
N ALA A 15 -25.29 18.59 26.24
CA ALA A 15 -26.50 18.98 26.94
C ALA A 15 -26.22 20.12 27.93
N PRO A 16 -27.17 21.04 28.19
CA PRO A 16 -27.00 22.10 29.17
C PRO A 16 -26.66 21.51 30.56
N GLY A 17 -25.51 21.87 31.11
CA GLY A 17 -25.02 21.37 32.41
C GLY A 17 -24.10 20.15 32.35
N ALA A 18 -23.73 19.66 31.17
CA ALA A 18 -22.73 18.62 31.04
C ALA A 18 -21.33 19.11 31.48
N VAL A 19 -20.67 18.36 32.36
CA VAL A 19 -19.27 18.58 32.70
C VAL A 19 -18.42 18.00 31.57
N SER A 20 -17.78 18.86 30.78
CA SER A 20 -16.84 18.43 29.74
C SER A 20 -15.43 18.33 30.32
N VAL A 21 -14.78 17.18 30.10
CA VAL A 21 -13.33 17.06 30.25
C VAL A 21 -12.73 17.32 28.88
N GLY A 22 -12.15 18.51 28.71
CA GLY A 22 -11.42 18.83 27.48
C GLY A 22 -10.26 17.86 27.27
N SER A 23 -10.00 17.49 26.01
CA SER A 23 -8.79 16.75 25.70
C SER A 23 -7.57 17.57 26.14
N PRO A 24 -6.63 17.01 26.93
CA PRO A 24 -5.39 17.70 27.27
C PRO A 24 -4.48 17.88 26.03
N ARG A 25 -4.82 17.27 24.89
CA ARG A 25 -4.10 17.48 23.64
C ARG A 25 -4.38 18.91 23.14
N GLN A 26 -3.35 19.75 23.20
CA GLN A 26 -3.37 21.13 22.69
C GLN A 26 -3.48 21.21 21.15
N ILE A 27 -3.37 20.08 20.46
CA ILE A 27 -3.44 19.97 19.01
C ILE A 27 -4.89 19.62 18.63
N ASN A 28 -5.59 20.57 18.02
CA ASN A 28 -7.03 20.49 17.71
C ASN A 28 -7.35 20.40 16.20
N SER A 29 -6.33 20.37 15.35
CA SER A 29 -6.47 20.20 13.89
C SER A 29 -5.19 19.60 13.30
N GLU A 30 -5.26 19.04 12.09
CA GLU A 30 -4.07 18.51 11.41
C GLU A 30 -3.08 19.62 11.06
N ALA A 31 -3.58 20.81 10.68
CA ALA A 31 -2.74 21.98 10.42
C ALA A 31 -1.99 22.45 11.67
N ALA A 32 -2.67 22.47 12.83
CA ALA A 32 -2.03 22.76 14.11
C ALA A 32 -1.01 21.69 14.48
N ALA A 33 -1.27 20.42 14.17
CA ALA A 33 -0.34 19.31 14.42
C ALA A 33 0.96 19.50 13.64
N ILE A 34 0.87 19.76 12.33
CA ILE A 34 2.03 19.96 11.47
C ILE A 34 2.83 21.18 11.93
N THR A 35 2.15 22.29 12.26
CA THR A 35 2.80 23.51 12.75
C THR A 35 3.53 23.25 14.06
N PHE A 36 2.89 22.55 14.99
CA PHE A 36 3.51 22.15 16.26
C PHE A 36 4.76 21.30 16.03
N LEU A 37 4.69 20.28 15.17
CA LEU A 37 5.83 19.40 14.89
C LEU A 37 7.01 20.14 14.22
N ARG A 38 6.73 21.09 13.34
CA ARG A 38 7.75 21.96 12.73
C ARG A 38 8.40 22.87 13.76
N ASN A 39 7.59 23.52 14.61
CA ASN A 39 8.09 24.43 15.64
C ASN A 39 8.97 23.73 16.69
N ASN A 40 8.74 22.43 16.92
CA ASN A 40 9.54 21.60 17.81
C ASN A 40 10.69 20.86 17.11
N GLY A 41 10.94 21.13 15.83
CA GLY A 41 12.06 20.54 15.08
C GLY A 41 11.90 19.05 14.75
N VAL A 42 10.73 18.45 14.99
CA VAL A 42 10.45 17.04 14.63
C VAL A 42 10.27 16.91 13.12
N LEU A 43 9.55 17.85 12.51
CA LEU A 43 9.46 17.95 11.06
C LEU A 43 10.41 19.03 10.55
N ALA A 44 11.29 18.66 9.62
CA ALA A 44 12.12 19.63 8.93
C ALA A 44 11.27 20.69 8.20
N ALA A 45 11.80 21.90 8.05
CA ALA A 45 11.10 22.99 7.36
C ALA A 45 10.75 22.65 5.90
N GLY A 46 11.60 21.85 5.23
CA GLY A 46 11.37 21.36 3.87
C GLY A 46 10.44 20.13 3.77
N ASN A 47 9.91 19.62 4.88
CA ASN A 47 9.01 18.48 4.85
C ASN A 47 7.69 18.80 4.12
N SER A 48 7.29 17.90 3.21
CA SER A 48 6.15 18.11 2.32
C SER A 48 4.75 18.02 2.96
N SER A 49 4.65 17.74 4.26
CA SER A 49 3.38 17.63 4.97
C SER A 49 2.57 18.93 4.91
N SER A 50 1.31 18.83 4.52
CA SER A 50 0.36 19.93 4.42
C SER A 50 -1.06 19.38 4.57
N ALA A 51 -1.72 19.79 5.65
CA ALA A 51 -3.10 19.42 5.93
C ALA A 51 -4.06 19.91 4.84
N THR A 52 -3.85 21.13 4.33
CA THR A 52 -4.69 21.73 3.28
C THR A 52 -4.67 20.92 1.99
N SER A 53 -3.52 20.35 1.63
CA SER A 53 -3.40 19.51 0.44
C SER A 53 -3.61 18.02 0.72
N GLY A 54 -3.89 17.62 1.97
CA GLY A 54 -4.03 16.21 2.36
C GLY A 54 -2.77 15.37 2.14
N ILE A 55 -1.60 16.00 2.22
CA ILE A 55 -0.29 15.35 2.05
C ILE A 55 0.35 15.23 3.42
N TYR A 56 0.81 14.04 3.77
CA TYR A 56 1.53 13.79 5.02
C TYR A 56 2.78 12.98 4.71
N ALA A 57 3.91 13.37 5.28
CA ALA A 57 5.17 12.69 5.10
C ALA A 57 5.82 12.42 6.47
N SER A 58 6.56 11.32 6.59
CA SER A 58 7.44 11.08 7.74
C SER A 58 8.45 12.21 7.88
N ASP A 59 9.05 12.34 9.05
CA ASP A 59 10.17 13.25 9.31
C ASP A 59 11.34 13.05 8.33
N THR A 60 11.65 11.79 7.99
CA THR A 60 12.64 11.41 6.97
C THR A 60 12.21 11.73 5.54
N GLY A 61 10.89 11.88 5.30
CA GLY A 61 10.30 12.01 3.98
C GLY A 61 10.14 10.69 3.21
N GLU A 62 10.59 9.58 3.77
CA GLU A 62 10.56 8.27 3.12
C GLU A 62 9.15 7.67 3.03
N ILE A 63 8.26 8.00 3.97
CA ILE A 63 6.86 7.56 3.92
C ILE A 63 6.00 8.77 3.57
N ARG A 64 5.14 8.64 2.55
CA ARG A 64 4.25 9.71 2.12
C ARG A 64 2.84 9.19 1.87
N LEU A 65 1.85 9.83 2.50
CA LEU A 65 0.43 9.66 2.24
C LEU A 65 -0.09 10.84 1.41
N ASP A 66 -0.80 10.54 0.34
CA ASP A 66 -1.57 11.47 -0.48
C ASP A 66 -3.04 11.04 -0.46
N ILE A 67 -3.85 11.77 0.30
CA ILE A 67 -5.26 11.42 0.51
C ILE A 67 -6.05 11.60 -0.78
N ALA A 68 -5.80 12.66 -1.53
CA ALA A 68 -6.53 12.97 -2.76
C ALA A 68 -6.28 11.89 -3.83
N ALA A 69 -5.03 11.47 -3.97
CA ALA A 69 -4.65 10.39 -4.88
C ALA A 69 -5.04 9.00 -4.35
N LYS A 70 -5.42 8.86 -3.07
CA LYS A 70 -5.59 7.58 -2.36
C LYS A 70 -4.35 6.69 -2.50
N GLN A 71 -3.18 7.28 -2.27
CA GLN A 71 -1.89 6.63 -2.42
C GLN A 71 -1.04 6.79 -1.17
N MET A 72 -0.37 5.71 -0.77
CA MET A 72 0.71 5.75 0.22
C MET A 72 1.97 5.20 -0.42
N ARG A 73 3.08 5.91 -0.30
CA ARG A 73 4.38 5.57 -0.86
C ARG A 73 5.38 5.37 0.25
N VAL A 74 6.28 4.41 0.07
CA VAL A 74 7.48 4.22 0.87
C VAL A 74 8.66 4.24 -0.10
N VAL A 75 9.57 5.17 0.06
CA VAL A 75 10.77 5.32 -0.76
C VAL A 75 11.95 5.47 0.18
N THR A 76 12.58 4.33 0.47
CA THR A 76 13.80 4.22 1.29
C THR A 76 14.92 3.67 0.41
N PRO A 77 16.19 3.69 0.85
CA PRO A 77 17.27 3.07 0.10
C PRO A 77 17.05 1.57 -0.18
N HIS A 78 16.41 0.83 0.75
CA HIS A 78 16.28 -0.63 0.67
C HIS A 78 14.90 -1.12 0.27
N THR A 79 13.87 -0.28 0.30
CA THR A 79 12.49 -0.63 -0.05
C THR A 79 11.81 0.51 -0.78
N GLU A 80 11.21 0.19 -1.92
CA GLU A 80 10.29 1.04 -2.66
C GLU A 80 8.92 0.37 -2.73
N ALA A 81 7.89 1.02 -2.21
CA ALA A 81 6.55 0.48 -2.16
C ALA A 81 5.48 1.54 -2.43
N VAL A 82 4.34 1.08 -2.94
CA VAL A 82 3.15 1.89 -3.12
C VAL A 82 1.89 1.08 -2.85
N ALA A 83 1.04 1.60 -1.97
CA ALA A 83 -0.34 1.18 -1.83
C ALA A 83 -1.22 2.19 -2.56
N PHE A 84 -2.13 1.72 -3.41
CA PHE A 84 -2.97 2.57 -4.24
C PHE A 84 -4.37 2.00 -4.42
N ALA A 85 -5.37 2.89 -4.57
CA ALA A 85 -6.72 2.50 -4.94
C ALA A 85 -6.86 2.23 -6.46
N SER A 86 -6.14 3.00 -7.29
CA SER A 86 -6.03 2.81 -8.73
C SER A 86 -4.77 3.48 -9.27
N VAL A 87 -4.33 3.09 -10.48
CA VAL A 87 -3.22 3.71 -11.20
C VAL A 87 -3.75 4.39 -12.45
N ASN A 88 -4.06 5.68 -12.34
CA ASN A 88 -4.60 6.49 -13.46
C ASN A 88 -3.48 7.21 -14.25
N GLN A 89 -2.31 7.34 -13.63
CA GLN A 89 -1.10 7.94 -14.18
C GLN A 89 0.10 7.15 -13.62
N PRO A 90 1.23 7.10 -14.35
CA PRO A 90 2.42 6.42 -13.86
C PRO A 90 2.85 6.93 -12.49
N ILE A 91 3.12 6.01 -11.57
CA ILE A 91 3.60 6.32 -10.22
C ILE A 91 5.10 6.06 -10.18
N SER A 92 5.88 7.13 -10.25
CA SER A 92 7.31 7.06 -10.02
C SER A 92 7.63 7.06 -8.53
N LEU A 93 8.48 6.14 -8.13
CA LEU A 93 9.10 6.07 -6.81
C LEU A 93 10.56 6.51 -6.93
N GLY A 94 11.52 5.74 -6.40
CA GLY A 94 12.93 6.03 -6.52
C GLY A 94 13.48 5.52 -7.86
N GLN A 95 13.65 4.20 -7.95
CA GLN A 95 14.06 3.47 -9.15
C GLN A 95 12.87 2.82 -9.86
N MET A 96 11.84 2.45 -9.10
CA MET A 96 10.68 1.75 -9.62
C MET A 96 9.63 2.74 -10.15
N THR A 97 9.02 2.39 -11.29
CA THR A 97 7.81 3.05 -11.78
C THR A 97 6.70 2.03 -11.96
N VAL A 98 5.52 2.31 -11.41
CA VAL A 98 4.30 1.55 -11.67
C VAL A 98 3.51 2.24 -12.77
N TRP A 99 3.29 1.54 -13.88
CA TRP A 99 2.67 2.11 -15.08
C TRP A 99 1.15 1.98 -15.06
N SER A 100 0.66 0.79 -14.69
CA SER A 100 -0.76 0.48 -14.68
C SER A 100 -1.05 -0.71 -13.75
N ALA A 101 -2.31 -0.87 -13.34
CA ALA A 101 -2.77 -1.97 -12.50
C ALA A 101 -4.26 -2.22 -12.72
N SER A 102 -4.73 -3.45 -12.51
CA SER A 102 -6.15 -3.79 -12.66
C SER A 102 -7.06 -3.37 -11.50
N GLY A 103 -6.49 -3.09 -10.33
CA GLY A 103 -7.26 -2.76 -9.14
C GLY A 103 -6.43 -2.30 -7.96
N ALA A 104 -7.09 -2.05 -6.83
CA ALA A 104 -6.44 -1.60 -5.61
C ALA A 104 -5.48 -2.68 -5.09
N SER A 105 -4.23 -2.28 -4.82
CA SER A 105 -3.16 -3.20 -4.42
C SER A 105 -2.05 -2.47 -3.68
N LEU A 106 -1.24 -3.24 -2.96
CA LEU A 106 0.11 -2.88 -2.54
C LEU A 106 1.09 -3.55 -3.49
N PHE A 107 2.04 -2.78 -4.01
CA PHE A 107 3.18 -3.30 -4.75
C PHE A 107 4.47 -2.78 -4.12
N ALA A 108 5.41 -3.68 -3.84
CA ALA A 108 6.67 -3.33 -3.19
C ALA A 108 7.85 -4.12 -3.76
N VAL A 109 9.02 -3.50 -3.75
CA VAL A 109 10.31 -4.11 -4.06
C VAL A 109 11.25 -3.80 -2.90
N SER A 110 11.89 -4.83 -2.34
CA SER A 110 12.84 -4.69 -1.23
C SER A 110 14.14 -5.44 -1.53
N SER A 111 15.26 -4.85 -1.17
CA SER A 111 16.58 -5.49 -1.20
C SER A 111 16.71 -6.56 -0.10
N LEU A 112 17.32 -7.69 -0.44
CA LEU A 112 17.61 -8.79 0.48
C LEU A 112 19.10 -8.98 0.77
N ASP A 113 19.97 -8.22 0.11
CA ASP A 113 21.43 -8.32 0.24
C ASP A 113 22.07 -7.11 0.96
N GLY A 114 21.24 -6.24 1.53
CA GLY A 114 21.67 -5.05 2.26
C GLY A 114 22.17 -3.91 1.38
N GLN A 115 22.14 -4.06 0.06
CA GLN A 115 22.42 -2.97 -0.88
C GLN A 115 21.16 -2.11 -1.10
N ALA A 116 21.31 -0.90 -1.62
CA ALA A 116 20.15 -0.13 -2.05
C ALA A 116 19.43 -0.83 -3.22
N VAL A 117 18.14 -0.58 -3.40
CA VAL A 117 17.31 -1.20 -4.47
C VAL A 117 17.98 -1.04 -5.84
N ALA A 118 18.58 0.11 -6.11
CA ALA A 118 19.29 0.39 -7.37
C ALA A 118 20.52 -0.50 -7.64
N GLN A 119 21.16 -1.03 -6.59
CA GLN A 119 22.41 -1.80 -6.71
C GLN A 119 22.25 -3.28 -6.35
N SER A 120 21.13 -3.63 -5.70
CA SER A 120 20.88 -4.96 -5.18
C SER A 120 20.83 -6.02 -6.28
N SER A 121 21.43 -7.17 -5.98
CA SER A 121 21.38 -8.38 -6.80
C SER A 121 20.24 -9.32 -6.41
N LYS A 122 19.59 -9.07 -5.26
CA LYS A 122 18.54 -9.91 -4.69
C LYS A 122 17.39 -9.04 -4.23
N LEU A 123 16.36 -8.98 -5.07
CA LEU A 123 15.15 -8.21 -4.79
C LEU A 123 14.00 -9.16 -4.43
N LEU A 124 13.27 -8.82 -3.36
CA LEU A 124 11.96 -9.37 -3.03
C LEU A 124 10.89 -8.48 -3.63
N ILE A 125 10.07 -9.06 -4.51
CA ILE A 125 8.86 -8.42 -5.04
C ILE A 125 7.67 -8.89 -4.21
N VAL A 126 6.89 -7.94 -3.69
CA VAL A 126 5.68 -8.20 -2.92
C VAL A 126 4.50 -7.56 -3.63
N MET A 127 3.49 -8.36 -3.93
CA MET A 127 2.18 -7.89 -4.35
C MET A 127 1.15 -8.38 -3.35
N ALA A 128 0.41 -7.47 -2.74
CA ALA A 128 -0.68 -7.80 -1.84
C ALA A 128 -1.97 -7.15 -2.34
N THR A 129 -2.95 -7.99 -2.63
CA THR A 129 -4.28 -7.60 -3.09
C THR A 129 -5.29 -7.86 -1.97
N ASN A 130 -6.57 -7.66 -2.26
CA ASN A 130 -7.61 -7.87 -1.26
C ASN A 130 -7.70 -9.35 -0.87
N ALA A 131 -7.53 -9.64 0.42
CA ALA A 131 -7.66 -10.98 0.99
C ALA A 131 -8.89 -11.00 1.92
N ARG A 132 -9.86 -11.87 1.64
CA ARG A 132 -11.14 -11.93 2.37
C ARG A 132 -11.51 -13.36 2.69
N ASN A 133 -12.21 -13.57 3.80
CA ASN A 133 -12.85 -14.85 4.06
C ASN A 133 -13.88 -15.17 2.98
N THR A 134 -14.00 -16.44 2.61
CA THR A 134 -15.06 -16.93 1.73
C THR A 134 -16.43 -16.51 2.28
N GLY A 135 -17.23 -15.87 1.43
CA GLY A 135 -18.58 -15.38 1.78
C GLY A 135 -18.61 -14.11 2.64
N MET A 136 -17.50 -13.40 2.82
CA MET A 136 -17.48 -12.10 3.51
C MET A 136 -18.29 -11.05 2.74
N THR A 137 -19.15 -10.31 3.44
CA THR A 137 -19.97 -9.24 2.85
C THR A 137 -19.90 -7.94 3.65
N PHE A 138 -20.13 -6.83 2.97
CA PHE A 138 -20.10 -5.47 3.52
C PHE A 138 -21.46 -4.81 3.32
N SER A 139 -21.86 -3.96 4.26
CA SER A 139 -23.10 -3.18 4.14
C SER A 139 -22.93 -1.89 3.34
N ASP A 140 -21.69 -1.44 3.11
CA ASP A 140 -21.36 -0.26 2.33
C ASP A 140 -20.42 -0.57 1.16
N ALA A 141 -20.46 0.27 0.12
CA ALA A 141 -19.66 0.12 -1.09
C ALA A 141 -18.17 0.39 -0.84
N GLU A 142 -17.86 1.25 0.14
CA GLU A 142 -16.50 1.56 0.59
C GLU A 142 -15.91 0.46 1.49
N GLN A 143 -16.72 -0.55 1.84
CA GLN A 143 -16.33 -1.74 2.60
C GLN A 143 -15.78 -1.44 4.00
N LYS A 144 -16.33 -0.41 4.64
CA LYS A 144 -15.94 0.02 5.99
C LYS A 144 -16.65 -0.79 7.08
N ILE A 145 -17.83 -1.33 6.79
CA ILE A 145 -18.68 -2.02 7.74
C ILE A 145 -18.93 -3.45 7.24
N VAL A 146 -18.39 -4.42 7.98
CA VAL A 146 -18.58 -5.84 7.71
C VAL A 146 -19.97 -6.25 8.20
N SER A 147 -20.83 -6.73 7.29
CA SER A 147 -22.14 -7.30 7.63
C SER A 147 -22.07 -8.79 7.93
N ASN A 148 -21.15 -9.51 7.27
CA ASN A 148 -20.87 -10.91 7.53
C ASN A 148 -19.37 -11.18 7.37
N TYR A 149 -18.76 -11.76 8.40
CA TYR A 149 -17.33 -12.06 8.41
C TYR A 149 -16.94 -13.26 7.52
N GLY A 150 -17.91 -14.02 7.01
CA GLY A 150 -17.64 -15.23 6.21
C GLY A 150 -16.98 -16.33 7.04
N ALA A 151 -16.31 -17.26 6.36
CA ALA A 151 -15.54 -18.32 6.98
C ALA A 151 -14.21 -18.54 6.26
N LEU A 152 -13.30 -19.25 6.91
CA LEU A 152 -12.15 -19.80 6.22
C LEU A 152 -12.62 -20.77 5.12
N PRO A 153 -11.91 -20.83 3.99
CA PRO A 153 -10.60 -20.20 3.78
C PRO A 153 -10.63 -18.73 3.35
N VAL A 154 -9.43 -18.12 3.32
CA VAL A 154 -9.23 -16.76 2.79
C VAL A 154 -9.02 -16.83 1.27
N GLU A 155 -9.81 -16.06 0.53
CA GLU A 155 -9.72 -15.81 -0.90
C GLU A 155 -8.89 -14.55 -1.17
N ILE A 156 -7.91 -14.67 -2.07
CA ILE A 156 -7.10 -13.54 -2.53
C ILE A 156 -7.62 -13.11 -3.89
N LYS A 157 -7.96 -11.82 -4.02
CA LYS A 157 -8.43 -11.26 -5.29
C LYS A 157 -7.29 -11.24 -6.30
N VAL A 158 -7.52 -11.85 -7.46
CA VAL A 158 -6.58 -11.82 -8.57
C VAL A 158 -6.53 -10.42 -9.16
N GLU A 159 -5.34 -9.83 -9.22
CA GLU A 159 -5.05 -8.54 -9.85
C GLU A 159 -3.67 -8.61 -10.52
N TRP A 160 -3.36 -7.68 -11.41
CA TRP A 160 -2.05 -7.51 -12.03
C TRP A 160 -1.53 -6.08 -11.88
N VAL A 161 -0.20 -5.93 -11.92
CA VAL A 161 0.51 -4.65 -11.89
C VAL A 161 1.59 -4.67 -12.97
N GLN A 162 1.67 -3.62 -13.77
CA GLN A 162 2.75 -3.37 -14.71
C GLN A 162 3.74 -2.39 -14.08
N PHE A 163 5.02 -2.77 -14.02
CA PHE A 163 6.06 -1.94 -13.43
C PHE A 163 7.37 -2.04 -14.23
N SER A 164 8.26 -1.09 -14.00
CA SER A 164 9.64 -1.13 -14.48
C SER A 164 10.60 -0.79 -13.36
N ILE A 165 11.74 -1.46 -13.34
CA ILE A 165 12.89 -1.14 -12.49
C ILE A 165 14.15 -1.28 -13.36
N PRO A 166 15.04 -0.28 -13.37
CA PRO A 166 16.28 -0.38 -14.14
C PRO A 166 17.20 -1.44 -13.53
N THR A 167 17.85 -2.22 -14.40
CA THR A 167 18.87 -3.20 -14.02
C THR A 167 19.99 -3.21 -15.05
N ASP A 168 21.23 -3.33 -14.59
CA ASP A 168 22.44 -3.48 -15.41
C ASP A 168 22.77 -4.95 -15.72
N ARG A 169 21.98 -5.90 -15.20
CA ARG A 169 22.28 -7.35 -15.24
C ARG A 169 21.07 -8.17 -15.66
N PRO A 170 21.28 -9.35 -16.26
CA PRO A 170 20.21 -10.32 -16.42
C PRO A 170 19.67 -10.74 -15.05
N TRP A 171 18.37 -10.95 -14.98
CA TRP A 171 17.66 -11.25 -13.74
C TRP A 171 16.81 -12.51 -13.94
N ARG A 172 16.55 -13.20 -12.83
CA ARG A 172 15.65 -14.36 -12.77
C ARG A 172 14.59 -14.07 -11.73
N ILE A 173 13.36 -14.47 -12.03
CA ILE A 173 12.24 -14.39 -11.09
C ILE A 173 11.95 -15.79 -10.60
N SER A 174 12.00 -15.98 -9.29
CA SER A 174 11.53 -17.20 -8.65
C SER A 174 10.29 -16.85 -7.82
N LEU A 175 9.18 -17.56 -8.05
CA LEU A 175 7.99 -17.36 -7.24
C LEU A 175 8.19 -18.00 -5.87
N SER A 176 7.80 -17.27 -4.83
CA SER A 176 7.59 -17.82 -3.49
C SER A 176 6.11 -17.64 -3.15
N ILE A 177 5.41 -18.75 -2.89
CA ILE A 177 4.04 -18.71 -2.36
C ILE A 177 4.10 -18.93 -0.84
N SER A 178 3.69 -17.93 -0.06
CA SER A 178 3.66 -18.04 1.41
C SER A 178 2.36 -18.62 1.96
N THR A 179 1.45 -19.09 1.10
CA THR A 179 0.19 -19.71 1.53
C THR A 179 0.46 -21.11 2.07
N GLY A 180 0.77 -21.21 3.36
CA GLY A 180 1.11 -22.45 4.06
C GLY A 180 0.00 -23.50 4.17
N TRP A 181 -1.12 -23.35 3.48
CA TRP A 181 -2.25 -24.29 3.53
C TRP A 181 -3.02 -24.37 2.21
N TYR A 182 -2.33 -24.55 1.08
CA TYR A 182 -2.97 -25.00 -0.16
C TYR A 182 -2.08 -25.97 -0.92
N SER A 183 -2.71 -27.06 -1.38
CA SER A 183 -2.11 -28.22 -2.05
C SER A 183 -0.95 -27.86 -2.99
N HIS A 184 0.19 -28.52 -2.79
CA HIS A 184 1.38 -28.44 -3.64
C HIS A 184 1.01 -28.68 -5.11
N LYS A 185 0.89 -27.61 -5.89
CA LYS A 185 1.20 -27.65 -7.32
C LYS A 185 2.49 -26.88 -7.53
N SER A 186 3.56 -27.62 -7.76
CA SER A 186 4.85 -27.07 -8.20
C SER A 186 4.62 -26.34 -9.53
N CYS A 187 4.68 -25.00 -9.51
CA CYS A 187 4.72 -24.21 -10.75
C CYS A 187 6.18 -24.28 -11.25
N PRO A 188 6.47 -24.77 -12.48
CA PRO A 188 7.85 -24.88 -12.97
C PRO A 188 8.51 -23.50 -13.06
N GLU A 189 9.81 -23.40 -12.77
CA GLU A 189 10.61 -22.22 -13.09
C GLU A 189 10.40 -21.87 -14.57
N THR A 190 9.69 -20.78 -14.84
CA THR A 190 9.40 -20.33 -16.21
C THR A 190 10.39 -19.23 -16.54
N ASP A 191 11.22 -19.45 -17.55
CA ASP A 191 12.07 -18.42 -18.14
C ASP A 191 11.16 -17.45 -18.91
N PHE A 192 10.86 -16.28 -18.33
CA PHE A 192 9.95 -15.27 -18.89
C PHE A 192 10.62 -14.46 -20.02
N SER A 193 11.39 -15.11 -20.89
CA SER A 193 12.06 -14.48 -22.02
C SER A 193 11.18 -14.52 -23.29
N ASN A 194 10.03 -13.83 -23.31
CA ASN A 194 9.35 -13.34 -24.55
C ASN A 194 7.90 -13.79 -24.85
N ARG A 195 7.14 -14.47 -23.98
CA ARG A 195 5.69 -14.69 -24.24
C ARG A 195 4.82 -14.67 -22.99
N CYS A 196 3.84 -13.75 -22.96
CA CYS A 196 2.70 -13.81 -22.06
C CYS A 196 1.79 -14.98 -22.45
N THR A 197 1.96 -16.13 -21.82
CA THR A 197 0.94 -17.18 -21.78
C THR A 197 0.50 -17.35 -20.35
N ALA A 198 -0.73 -16.93 -20.06
CA ALA A 198 -1.41 -17.28 -18.83
C ALA A 198 -1.53 -18.80 -18.77
N LEU A 199 -0.77 -19.43 -17.88
CA LEU A 199 -0.96 -20.85 -17.58
C LEU A 199 -2.21 -20.96 -16.70
N GLU A 200 -3.32 -21.43 -17.27
CA GLU A 200 -4.61 -21.73 -16.60
C GLU A 200 -4.48 -22.62 -15.34
N GLN A 201 -3.29 -23.16 -15.06
CA GLN A 201 -3.03 -24.08 -13.95
C GLN A 201 -2.38 -23.44 -12.72
N CYS A 202 -1.89 -22.18 -12.81
CA CYS A 202 -1.42 -21.42 -11.66
C CYS A 202 -2.35 -20.19 -11.51
N PHE A 203 -3.12 -20.13 -10.43
CA PHE A 203 -4.12 -19.08 -10.13
C PHE A 203 -3.48 -17.71 -9.82
N LEU A 204 -2.48 -17.29 -10.58
CA LEU A 204 -1.79 -16.00 -10.46
C LEU A 204 -1.35 -15.50 -11.85
N PRO A 205 -2.03 -14.49 -12.43
CA PRO A 205 -1.57 -13.81 -13.62
C PRO A 205 -0.61 -12.68 -13.23
N VAL A 206 0.62 -13.03 -12.84
CA VAL A 206 1.71 -12.06 -12.85
C VAL A 206 2.42 -12.19 -14.21
N CYS A 207 2.02 -11.35 -15.17
CA CYS A 207 2.72 -11.22 -16.45
C CYS A 207 3.74 -10.09 -16.33
N ILE A 208 5.02 -10.41 -16.51
CA ILE A 208 6.10 -9.42 -16.49
C ILE A 208 6.75 -9.42 -17.88
N THR A 209 6.65 -8.30 -18.57
CA THR A 209 7.25 -8.08 -19.90
C THR A 209 8.46 -7.18 -19.76
N ARG A 210 9.49 -7.42 -20.58
CA ARG A 210 10.69 -6.57 -20.62
C ARG A 210 10.28 -5.22 -21.24
N ALA A 211 10.80 -4.10 -20.69
CA ALA A 211 10.47 -2.77 -21.20
C ALA A 211 10.79 -2.61 -22.70
N ASP A 212 11.85 -3.28 -23.18
CA ASP A 212 12.30 -3.30 -24.58
C ASP A 212 11.28 -3.95 -25.53
N ASP A 213 10.34 -4.75 -25.02
CA ASP A 213 9.30 -5.43 -25.82
C ASP A 213 8.00 -4.59 -25.95
N ILE A 214 7.88 -3.50 -25.19
CA ILE A 214 6.65 -2.68 -25.10
C ILE A 214 6.76 -1.40 -25.94
N PHE A 215 7.96 -0.87 -26.12
CA PHE A 215 8.24 0.29 -26.96
C PHE A 215 9.24 -0.08 -28.06
N PRO A 216 8.80 -0.46 -29.27
CA PRO A 216 9.70 -0.47 -30.42
C PRO A 216 10.13 0.97 -30.70
N ALA A 217 11.42 1.14 -31.05
CA ALA A 217 11.99 2.41 -31.49
C ALA A 217 11.21 3.05 -32.66
#